data_AF-A0A2H0IM20-F1
#
_entry.id   AF-A0A2H0IM20-F1
#
_cell.length_a   1.000
_cell.length_b   1.000
_cell.length_c   1.000
_cell.angle_alpha   90.00
_cell.angle_beta   90.00
_cell.angle_gamma   90.00
#
_symmetry.space_group_name_H-M   'P 1'
#
loop_
_entity.id
_entity.type
_entity.pdbx_description
1 polymer ?
#
loop_
_entity_poly.entity_id
_entity_poly.type
_entity_poly.pdbx_seq_one_letter_code
_entity_poly.pdbx_strand_id
1 'polypeptide(L)'
;MINQAQTKIIRDYLLGEGFTHVDLLDDLADHISCKIEMLLTDSDISFENALLIARQEVIPDYALQIEDDLKFLTTKKQNTMIKKLAFIGGYASAVCLCLSILFFSQSLLGSKRSQLKIEATQVEMMMENQMNGEVSASNISSDLTEYHRRNLISSFNKFEMAETFLIISFALFAVFYLPYKFYSNYQRTDQEFYHA
;
A
#
# COMPACT_ATOMS: atom_id res chain seq x y z
N MET A 1 -8.90 26.90 -42.10
CA MET A 1 -9.23 26.92 -40.66
C MET A 1 -10.72 26.80 -40.50
N ILE A 2 -11.17 25.84 -39.69
CA ILE A 2 -12.58 25.68 -39.31
C ILE A 2 -12.96 26.65 -38.20
N ASN A 3 -14.22 27.09 -38.22
CA ASN A 3 -14.72 28.10 -37.29
C ASN A 3 -15.31 27.48 -36.02
N GLN A 4 -15.54 28.32 -35.01
CA GLN A 4 -16.05 27.90 -33.70
C GLN A 4 -17.43 27.21 -33.78
N ALA A 5 -18.24 27.54 -34.79
CA ALA A 5 -19.53 26.89 -35.01
C ALA A 5 -19.37 25.46 -35.56
N GLN A 6 -18.39 25.23 -36.43
CA GLN A 6 -18.03 23.91 -36.96
C GLN A 6 -17.42 23.02 -35.89
N THR A 7 -16.56 23.56 -35.02
CA THR A 7 -16.04 22.84 -33.85
C THR A 7 -17.15 22.42 -32.90
N LYS A 8 -18.18 23.27 -32.73
CA LYS A 8 -19.35 22.92 -31.93
C LYS A 8 -20.14 21.76 -32.54
N ILE A 9 -20.32 21.74 -33.86
CA ILE A 9 -20.99 20.64 -34.58
C ILE A 9 -20.24 19.30 -34.36
N ILE A 10 -18.90 19.34 -34.37
CA ILE A 10 -18.06 18.15 -34.10
C ILE A 10 -18.25 17.67 -32.65
N ARG A 11 -18.21 18.59 -31.68
CA ARG A 11 -18.43 18.25 -30.26
C ARG A 11 -19.85 17.71 -30.01
N ASP A 12 -20.87 18.34 -30.57
CA ASP A 12 -22.26 17.91 -30.42
C ASP A 12 -22.48 16.52 -31.02
N TYR A 13 -21.79 16.19 -32.12
CA TYR A 13 -21.78 14.83 -32.68
C TYR A 13 -21.12 13.82 -31.73
N LEU A 14 -19.93 14.10 -31.19
CA LEU A 14 -19.25 13.21 -30.24
C LEU A 14 -20.09 12.98 -28.97
N LEU A 15 -20.75 14.02 -28.46
CA LEU A 15 -21.71 13.87 -27.35
C LEU A 15 -22.90 12.99 -27.74
N GLY A 16 -23.40 13.12 -28.96
CA GLY A 16 -24.50 12.30 -29.50
C GLY A 16 -24.15 10.82 -29.66
N GLU A 17 -22.89 10.51 -29.96
CA GLU A 17 -22.37 9.13 -30.03
C GLU A 17 -22.15 8.51 -28.64
N GLY A 18 -22.19 9.31 -27.57
CA GLY A 18 -22.12 8.82 -26.18
C GLY A 18 -20.75 8.96 -25.51
N PHE A 19 -19.81 9.71 -26.12
CA PHE A 19 -18.55 10.05 -25.44
C PHE A 19 -18.84 10.96 -24.24
N THR A 20 -18.43 10.54 -23.05
CA THR A 20 -18.69 11.26 -21.79
C THR A 20 -17.44 11.88 -21.17
N HIS A 21 -16.26 11.41 -21.55
CA HIS A 21 -15.00 11.91 -21.01
C HIS A 21 -14.55 13.20 -21.72
N VAL A 22 -14.50 14.31 -20.97
CA VAL A 22 -14.24 15.66 -21.52
C VAL A 22 -12.89 15.74 -22.23
N ASP A 23 -11.82 15.24 -21.61
CA ASP A 23 -10.48 15.31 -22.22
C ASP A 23 -10.38 14.52 -23.54
N LEU A 24 -11.00 13.34 -23.60
CA LEU A 24 -11.04 12.52 -24.81
C LEU A 24 -11.90 13.16 -25.90
N LEU A 25 -13.02 13.77 -25.50
CA LEU A 25 -13.89 14.49 -26.40
C LEU A 25 -13.20 15.71 -27.02
N ASP A 26 -12.38 16.40 -26.24
CA ASP A 26 -11.60 17.55 -26.69
C ASP A 26 -10.47 17.11 -27.63
N ASP A 27 -9.72 16.06 -27.28
CA ASP A 27 -8.69 15.48 -28.14
C ASP A 27 -9.26 14.96 -29.46
N LEU A 28 -10.40 14.25 -29.42
CA LEU A 28 -11.10 13.77 -30.61
C LEU A 28 -11.63 14.93 -31.45
N ALA A 29 -12.22 15.95 -30.83
CA ALA A 29 -12.70 17.12 -31.53
C ALA A 29 -11.56 17.85 -32.24
N ASP A 30 -10.40 17.99 -31.60
CA ASP A 30 -9.21 18.61 -32.19
C ASP A 30 -8.62 17.76 -33.32
N HIS A 31 -8.58 16.42 -33.16
CA HIS A 31 -8.07 15.53 -34.18
C HIS A 31 -8.97 15.49 -35.43
N ILE A 32 -10.29 15.41 -35.24
CA ILE A 32 -11.28 15.50 -36.32
C ILE A 32 -11.19 16.87 -36.99
N SER A 33 -11.03 17.92 -36.19
CA SER A 33 -10.85 19.29 -36.67
C SER A 33 -9.65 19.40 -37.61
N CYS A 34 -8.47 18.96 -37.16
CA CYS A 34 -7.24 18.96 -37.97
C CYS A 34 -7.42 18.17 -39.28
N LYS A 35 -8.08 17.00 -39.21
CA LYS A 35 -8.32 16.17 -40.39
C LYS A 35 -9.26 16.82 -41.40
N ILE A 36 -10.31 17.49 -40.93
CA ILE A 36 -11.21 18.27 -41.79
C ILE A 36 -10.44 19.41 -42.46
N GLU A 37 -9.56 20.11 -41.74
CA GLU A 37 -8.74 21.18 -42.34
C GLU A 37 -7.84 20.68 -43.46
N MET A 38 -7.23 19.50 -43.29
CA MET A 38 -6.46 18.85 -44.35
C MET A 38 -7.34 18.53 -45.57
N LEU A 39 -8.50 17.90 -45.35
CA LEU A 39 -9.41 17.50 -46.42
C LEU A 39 -9.98 18.71 -47.21
N LEU A 40 -10.29 19.80 -46.51
CA LEU A 40 -10.72 21.05 -47.12
C LEU A 40 -9.60 21.71 -47.95
N THR A 41 -8.35 21.55 -47.54
CA THR A 41 -7.20 22.14 -48.24
C THR A 41 -6.79 21.33 -49.46
N ASP A 42 -6.83 19.99 -49.36
CA ASP A 42 -6.27 19.09 -50.37
C ASP A 42 -7.27 18.68 -51.47
N SER A 43 -8.57 18.74 -51.21
CA SER A 43 -9.57 18.05 -52.06
C SER A 43 -10.78 18.91 -52.46
N ASP A 44 -10.81 20.21 -52.13
CA ASP A 44 -11.88 21.17 -52.46
C ASP A 44 -13.30 20.62 -52.25
N ILE A 45 -13.47 19.90 -51.14
CA ILE A 45 -14.72 19.23 -50.74
C ILE A 45 -15.48 20.09 -49.73
N SER A 46 -16.81 19.94 -49.68
CA SER A 46 -17.62 20.62 -48.67
C SER A 46 -17.31 20.12 -47.25
N PHE A 47 -17.53 20.98 -46.26
CA PHE A 47 -17.34 20.67 -44.84
C PHE A 47 -18.09 19.41 -44.41
N GLU A 48 -19.31 19.22 -44.89
CA GLU A 48 -20.20 18.12 -44.56
C GLU A 48 -19.62 16.78 -45.05
N ASN A 49 -19.04 16.77 -46.24
CA ASN A 49 -18.37 15.60 -46.80
C ASN A 49 -17.03 15.34 -46.12
N ALA A 50 -16.24 16.39 -45.86
CA ALA A 50 -14.99 16.30 -45.12
C ALA A 50 -15.21 15.77 -43.70
N LEU A 51 -16.28 16.19 -43.02
CA LEU A 51 -16.70 15.69 -41.72
C LEU A 51 -17.11 14.21 -41.77
N LEU A 52 -17.80 13.78 -42.83
CA LEU A 52 -18.18 12.37 -42.99
C LEU A 52 -16.95 11.47 -43.17
N ILE A 53 -16.00 11.89 -43.99
CA ILE A 53 -14.73 11.18 -44.22
C ILE A 53 -13.88 11.18 -42.94
N ALA A 54 -13.70 12.34 -42.30
CA ALA A 54 -12.92 12.45 -41.07
C ALA A 54 -13.50 11.60 -39.93
N ARG A 55 -14.84 11.48 -39.83
CA ARG A 55 -15.48 10.60 -38.86
C ARG A 55 -15.10 9.15 -39.07
N GLN A 56 -15.22 8.63 -40.29
CA GLN A 56 -14.87 7.23 -40.60
C GLN A 56 -13.38 6.92 -40.39
N GLU A 57 -12.50 7.90 -40.63
CA GLU A 57 -11.06 7.71 -40.48
C GLU A 57 -10.58 7.82 -39.03
N VAL A 58 -11.16 8.75 -38.25
CA VAL A 58 -10.70 9.06 -36.89
C VAL A 58 -11.44 8.25 -35.84
N ILE A 59 -12.72 7.95 -36.05
CA ILE A 59 -13.55 7.19 -35.12
C ILE A 59 -13.88 5.83 -35.77
N PRO A 60 -13.13 4.76 -35.47
CA PRO A 60 -13.53 3.42 -35.88
C PRO A 60 -14.81 2.99 -35.13
N ASP A 61 -15.58 2.06 -35.71
CA ASP A 61 -16.87 1.57 -35.19
C ASP A 61 -16.84 1.06 -33.71
N TYR A 62 -15.65 0.90 -33.13
CA TYR A 62 -15.40 0.35 -31.79
C TYR A 62 -14.85 1.37 -30.78
N ALA A 63 -14.79 2.67 -31.11
CA ALA A 63 -14.15 3.68 -30.25
C ALA A 63 -14.77 3.76 -28.83
N LEU A 64 -16.10 3.65 -28.71
CA LEU A 64 -16.80 3.57 -27.41
C LEU A 64 -16.46 2.28 -26.65
N GLN A 65 -16.39 1.16 -27.36
CA GLN A 65 -16.02 -0.12 -26.75
C GLN A 65 -14.60 -0.10 -26.18
N ILE A 66 -13.69 0.61 -26.85
CA ILE A 66 -12.31 0.82 -26.38
C ILE A 66 -12.31 1.67 -25.11
N GLU A 67 -13.11 2.74 -25.01
CA GLU A 67 -13.23 3.57 -23.81
C GLU A 67 -13.75 2.75 -22.61
N ASP A 68 -14.83 1.99 -22.82
CA ASP A 68 -15.42 1.14 -21.79
C ASP A 68 -14.46 0.03 -21.32
N ASP A 69 -13.77 -0.62 -22.26
CA ASP A 69 -12.75 -1.63 -21.94
C ASP A 69 -11.59 -1.00 -21.15
N LEU A 70 -11.15 0.21 -21.51
CA LEU A 70 -10.11 0.93 -20.78
C LEU A 70 -10.55 1.28 -19.36
N LYS A 71 -11.78 1.76 -19.19
CA LYS A 71 -12.36 2.08 -17.89
C LYS A 71 -12.51 0.83 -17.02
N PHE A 72 -12.95 -0.27 -17.61
CA PHE A 72 -13.03 -1.56 -16.94
C PHE A 72 -11.63 -2.06 -16.51
N LEU A 73 -10.65 -2.02 -17.41
CA LEU A 73 -9.29 -2.48 -17.16
C LEU A 73 -8.59 -1.63 -16.10
N THR A 74 -8.73 -0.30 -16.15
CA THR A 74 -8.14 0.63 -15.18
C THR A 74 -8.75 0.41 -13.79
N THR A 75 -10.08 0.33 -13.69
CA THR A 75 -10.79 0.07 -12.43
C THR A 75 -10.41 -1.30 -11.85
N LYS A 76 -10.39 -2.35 -12.67
CA LYS A 76 -10.00 -3.71 -12.25
C LYS A 76 -8.54 -3.77 -11.81
N LYS A 77 -7.64 -3.07 -12.50
CA LYS A 77 -6.22 -2.99 -12.16
C LYS A 77 -6.02 -2.28 -10.81
N GLN A 78 -6.68 -1.14 -10.58
CA GLN A 78 -6.63 -0.41 -9.32
C GLN A 78 -7.17 -1.28 -8.16
N ASN A 79 -8.33 -1.90 -8.34
CA ASN A 79 -8.89 -2.84 -7.36
C ASN A 79 -7.96 -3.99 -7.03
N THR A 80 -7.31 -4.55 -8.04
CA THR A 80 -6.35 -5.65 -7.86
C THR A 80 -5.10 -5.17 -7.12
N MET A 81 -4.61 -3.97 -7.41
CA MET A 81 -3.45 -3.39 -6.75
C MET A 81 -3.73 -3.11 -5.26
N ILE A 82 -4.88 -2.52 -4.93
CA ILE A 82 -5.29 -2.25 -3.54
C ILE A 82 -5.38 -3.56 -2.75
N LYS A 83 -5.99 -4.62 -3.32
CA LYS A 83 -6.07 -5.94 -2.69
C LYS A 83 -4.69 -6.54 -2.42
N LYS A 84 -3.77 -6.45 -3.39
CA LYS A 84 -2.39 -6.94 -3.22
C LYS A 84 -1.64 -6.19 -2.13
N LEU A 85 -1.79 -4.86 -2.09
CA LEU A 85 -1.16 -4.01 -1.08
C LEU A 85 -1.69 -4.34 0.33
N ALA A 86 -3.00 -4.50 0.47
CA ALA A 86 -3.65 -4.87 1.72
C ALA A 86 -3.18 -6.24 2.22
N PHE A 87 -3.05 -7.21 1.30
CA PHE A 87 -2.55 -8.55 1.63
C PHE A 87 -1.10 -8.50 2.13
N ILE A 88 -0.19 -7.83 1.40
CA ILE A 88 1.21 -7.71 1.80
C ILE A 88 1.33 -6.96 3.13
N GLY A 89 0.60 -5.85 3.30
CA GLY A 89 0.58 -5.08 4.53
C GLY A 89 0.07 -5.87 5.74
N GLY A 90 -0.98 -6.67 5.55
CA GLY A 90 -1.50 -7.58 6.57
C GLY A 90 -0.49 -8.64 6.99
N TYR A 91 0.19 -9.28 6.03
CA TYR A 91 1.26 -10.24 6.33
C TYR A 91 2.44 -9.59 7.05
N ALA A 92 2.89 -8.42 6.59
CA ALA A 92 3.99 -7.69 7.23
C ALA A 92 3.64 -7.28 8.67
N SER A 93 2.40 -6.83 8.90
CA SER A 93 1.89 -6.52 10.25
C SER A 93 1.91 -7.76 11.15
N ALA A 94 1.43 -8.91 10.67
CA ALA A 94 1.44 -10.16 11.43
C ALA A 94 2.85 -10.62 11.78
N VAL A 95 3.81 -10.51 10.84
CA VAL A 95 5.22 -10.84 11.10
C VAL A 95 5.81 -9.92 12.17
N CYS A 96 5.57 -8.61 12.10
CA CYS A 96 6.02 -7.66 13.11
C CYS A 96 5.41 -7.96 14.50
N LEU A 97 4.14 -8.34 14.54
CA LEU A 97 3.47 -8.73 15.79
C LEU A 97 4.12 -9.99 16.39
N CYS A 98 4.36 -11.02 15.57
CA CYS A 98 5.06 -12.23 16.01
C CYS A 98 6.46 -11.91 16.55
N LEU A 99 7.23 -11.06 15.87
CA LEU A 99 8.55 -10.63 16.33
C LEU A 99 8.47 -9.87 17.66
N SER A 100 7.49 -8.99 17.81
CA SER A 100 7.22 -8.27 19.07
C SER A 100 6.98 -9.25 20.22
N ILE A 101 6.07 -10.22 20.04
CA ILE A 101 5.78 -11.24 21.05
C ILE A 101 7.03 -12.07 21.38
N LEU A 102 7.81 -12.45 20.37
CA LEU A 102 9.04 -13.22 20.57
C LEU A 102 10.08 -12.45 21.37
N PHE A 103 10.34 -11.18 21.04
CA PHE A 103 11.31 -10.35 21.76
C PHE A 103 10.85 -10.06 23.19
N PHE A 104 9.56 -9.78 23.38
CA PHE A 104 8.97 -9.59 24.70
C PHE A 104 9.12 -10.85 25.58
N SER A 105 8.77 -12.02 25.02
CA SER A 105 8.89 -13.31 25.71
C SER A 105 10.35 -13.61 26.07
N GLN A 106 11.28 -13.41 25.13
CA GLN A 106 12.71 -13.61 25.39
C GLN A 106 13.25 -12.65 26.46
N SER A 107 12.79 -11.41 26.49
CA SER A 107 13.20 -10.44 27.51
C SER A 107 12.77 -10.91 28.91
N LEU A 108 11.52 -11.35 29.06
CA LEU A 108 11.01 -11.88 30.33
C LEU A 108 11.67 -13.19 30.77
N LEU A 109 11.85 -14.14 29.85
CA LEU A 109 12.53 -15.41 30.13
C LEU A 109 14.01 -15.19 30.47
N GLY A 110 14.66 -14.25 29.78
CA GLY A 110 16.06 -13.89 30.01
C GLY A 110 16.29 -13.25 31.39
N SER A 111 15.40 -12.36 31.82
CA SER A 111 15.51 -11.72 33.15
C SER A 111 15.33 -12.74 34.28
N LYS A 112 14.29 -13.59 34.20
CA LYS A 112 14.03 -14.66 35.18
C LYS A 112 15.18 -15.67 35.27
N ARG A 113 15.70 -16.14 34.12
CA ARG A 113 16.81 -17.10 34.10
C ARG A 113 18.08 -16.52 34.73
N SER A 114 18.34 -15.23 34.53
CA SER A 114 19.50 -14.57 35.14
C SER A 114 19.34 -14.41 36.65
N GLN A 115 18.14 -14.06 37.14
CA GLN A 115 17.86 -13.99 38.57
C GLN A 115 18.08 -15.35 39.25
N LEU A 116 17.49 -16.41 38.70
CA LEU A 116 17.68 -17.77 39.22
C LEU A 116 19.15 -18.20 39.22
N LYS A 117 19.92 -17.84 38.18
CA LYS A 117 21.35 -18.15 38.12
C LYS A 117 22.14 -17.39 39.18
N ILE A 118 21.82 -16.10 39.39
CA ILE A 118 22.44 -15.27 40.43
C ILE A 118 22.15 -15.84 41.83
N GLU A 119 20.90 -16.20 42.10
CA GLU A 119 20.49 -16.82 43.36
C GLU A 119 21.20 -18.15 43.59
N ALA A 120 21.26 -19.03 42.59
CA ALA A 120 21.96 -20.31 42.68
C ALA A 120 23.45 -20.13 42.99
N THR A 121 24.14 -19.22 42.29
CA THR A 121 25.56 -18.95 42.54
C THR A 121 25.79 -18.28 43.90
N GLN A 122 24.86 -17.44 44.38
CA GLN A 122 24.93 -16.89 45.74
C GLN A 122 24.82 -17.98 46.82
N VAL A 123 23.91 -18.94 46.64
CA VAL A 123 23.76 -20.09 47.55
C VAL A 123 25.02 -20.95 47.54
N GLU A 124 25.58 -21.26 46.36
CA GLU A 124 26.86 -21.98 46.24
C GLU A 124 28.00 -21.27 47.00
N MET A 125 28.13 -19.95 46.84
CA MET A 125 29.14 -19.15 47.56
C MET A 125 28.95 -19.18 49.09
N MET A 126 27.71 -19.12 49.58
CA MET A 126 27.44 -19.19 51.02
C MET A 126 27.83 -20.55 51.59
N MET A 127 27.57 -21.64 50.85
CA MET A 127 27.93 -23.00 51.25
C MET A 127 29.45 -23.22 51.21
N GLU A 128 30.14 -22.72 50.20
CA GLU A 128 31.59 -22.89 50.03
C GLU A 128 32.40 -22.07 51.04
N ASN A 129 32.00 -20.82 51.32
CA ASN A 129 32.62 -20.00 52.37
C ASN A 129 32.48 -20.62 53.76
N GLN A 130 31.40 -21.37 54.01
CA GLN A 130 31.18 -22.09 55.27
C GLN A 130 32.09 -23.31 55.42
N MET A 131 32.62 -23.85 54.31
CA MET A 131 33.46 -25.06 54.30
C MET A 131 34.97 -24.79 54.21
N ASN A 132 35.41 -23.80 53.43
CA ASN A 132 36.83 -23.71 53.03
C ASN A 132 37.59 -22.46 53.48
N GLY A 133 36.97 -21.49 54.14
CA GLY A 133 37.67 -20.34 54.73
C GLY A 133 38.53 -19.55 53.73
N GLU A 134 37.94 -18.47 53.18
CA GLU A 134 38.56 -17.54 52.21
C GLU A 134 38.72 -18.07 50.77
N VAL A 135 37.58 -18.35 50.11
CA VAL A 135 37.53 -18.26 48.64
C VAL A 135 37.46 -16.77 48.25
N SER A 136 38.14 -16.38 47.17
CA SER A 136 38.23 -15.00 46.63
C SER A 136 36.84 -14.46 46.20
N ALA A 137 36.03 -14.09 47.18
CA ALA A 137 34.67 -13.61 47.02
C ALA A 137 34.60 -12.33 46.16
N SER A 138 35.68 -11.55 46.11
CA SER A 138 35.74 -10.30 45.34
C SER A 138 35.61 -10.54 43.84
N ASN A 139 36.37 -11.48 43.26
CA ASN A 139 36.40 -11.70 41.81
C ASN A 139 35.10 -12.33 41.30
N ILE A 140 34.52 -13.24 42.08
CA ILE A 140 33.24 -13.87 41.75
C ILE A 140 32.10 -12.86 41.86
N SER A 141 32.14 -11.96 42.86
CA SER A 141 31.12 -10.91 43.03
C SER A 141 31.14 -9.89 41.88
N SER A 142 32.32 -9.53 41.36
CA SER A 142 32.43 -8.63 40.21
C SER A 142 31.90 -9.27 38.94
N ASP A 143 32.21 -10.56 38.70
CA ASP A 143 31.70 -11.31 37.55
C ASP A 143 30.18 -11.48 37.59
N LEU A 144 29.61 -11.73 38.78
CA LEU A 144 28.16 -11.82 38.96
C LEU A 144 27.47 -10.49 38.65
N THR A 145 28.07 -9.39 39.11
CA THR A 145 27.55 -8.04 38.92
C THR A 145 27.63 -7.63 37.45
N GLU A 146 28.72 -7.96 36.76
CA GLU A 146 28.87 -7.72 35.33
C GLU A 146 27.87 -8.56 34.51
N TYR A 147 27.70 -9.84 34.85
CA TYR A 147 26.71 -10.71 34.22
C TYR A 147 25.28 -10.18 34.37
N HIS A 148 24.92 -9.74 35.58
CA HIS A 148 23.62 -9.15 35.85
C HIS A 148 23.39 -7.88 35.03
N ARG A 149 24.37 -6.97 35.02
CA ARG A 149 24.31 -5.72 34.25
C ARG A 149 24.16 -5.99 32.76
N ARG A 150 24.95 -6.92 32.20
CA ARG A 150 24.89 -7.28 30.77
C ARG A 150 23.52 -7.86 30.39
N ASN A 151 22.96 -8.70 31.25
CA ASN A 151 21.65 -9.29 30.99
C ASN A 151 20.50 -8.28 31.13
N LEU A 152 20.58 -7.36 32.10
CA LEU A 152 19.63 -6.24 32.21
C LEU A 152 19.63 -5.37 30.95
N ILE A 153 20.81 -4.97 30.46
CA ILE A 153 20.93 -4.18 29.23
C ILE A 153 20.37 -4.95 28.03
N SER A 154 20.69 -6.24 27.90
CA SER A 154 20.17 -7.06 26.80
C SER A 154 18.64 -7.22 26.87
N SER A 155 18.10 -7.45 28.07
CA SER A 155 16.65 -7.56 28.32
C SER A 155 15.93 -6.25 27.99
N PHE A 156 16.50 -5.12 28.40
CA PHE A 156 15.97 -3.79 28.10
C PHE A 156 15.96 -3.51 26.58
N ASN A 157 17.07 -3.74 25.88
CA ASN A 157 17.13 -3.56 24.42
C ASN A 157 16.13 -4.46 23.68
N LYS A 158 15.94 -5.72 24.14
CA LYS A 158 14.93 -6.62 23.57
C LYS A 158 13.50 -6.13 23.84
N PHE A 159 13.27 -5.49 24.99
CA PHE A 159 11.97 -4.89 25.32
C PHE A 159 11.67 -3.69 24.42
N GLU A 160 12.63 -2.78 24.23
CA GLU A 160 12.48 -1.66 23.28
C GLU A 160 12.25 -2.14 21.84
N MET A 161 12.98 -3.17 21.41
CA MET A 161 12.74 -3.80 20.10
C MET A 161 11.33 -4.39 20.02
N ALA A 162 10.84 -5.05 21.07
CA ALA A 162 9.48 -5.57 21.09
C ALA A 162 8.43 -4.47 20.96
N GLU A 163 8.60 -3.35 21.67
CA GLU A 163 7.70 -2.19 21.62
C GLU A 163 7.71 -1.53 20.24
N THR A 164 8.88 -1.29 19.66
CA THR A 164 8.99 -0.72 18.30
C THR A 164 8.32 -1.61 17.25
N PHE A 165 8.54 -2.93 17.29
CA PHE A 165 7.86 -3.86 16.37
C PHE A 165 6.34 -3.91 16.59
N LEU A 166 5.86 -3.74 17.82
CA LEU A 166 4.42 -3.65 18.12
C LEU A 166 3.82 -2.40 17.47
N ILE A 167 4.45 -1.24 17.68
CA ILE A 167 4.00 0.05 17.11
C ILE A 167 3.99 -0.03 15.58
N ILE A 168 5.06 -0.56 14.97
CA ILE A 168 5.13 -0.77 13.52
C ILE A 168 4.04 -1.71 13.04
N SER A 169 3.77 -2.81 13.76
CA SER A 169 2.70 -3.74 13.40
C SER A 169 1.33 -3.06 13.36
N PHE A 170 1.00 -2.26 14.39
CA PHE A 170 -0.24 -1.49 14.44
C PHE A 170 -0.30 -0.42 13.35
N ALA A 171 0.80 0.29 13.10
CA ALA A 171 0.87 1.30 12.04
C ALA A 171 0.65 0.68 10.66
N LEU A 172 1.30 -0.46 10.36
CA LEU A 172 1.11 -1.20 9.11
C LEU A 172 -0.33 -1.67 8.97
N PHE A 173 -0.93 -2.20 10.03
CA PHE A 173 -2.34 -2.59 10.02
C PHE A 173 -3.25 -1.39 9.75
N ALA A 174 -3.04 -0.27 10.45
CA ALA A 174 -3.84 0.92 10.28
C ALA A 174 -3.70 1.55 8.89
N VAL A 175 -2.50 1.56 8.31
CA VAL A 175 -2.24 2.17 6.99
C VAL A 175 -2.67 1.28 5.83
N PHE A 176 -2.53 -0.04 5.94
CA PHE A 176 -2.81 -0.94 4.82
C PHE A 176 -4.16 -1.64 4.91
N TYR A 177 -4.56 -2.09 6.11
CA TYR A 177 -5.78 -2.88 6.27
C TYR A 177 -7.03 -2.01 6.42
N LEU A 178 -6.97 -0.91 7.18
CA LEU A 178 -8.15 -0.05 7.37
C LEU A 178 -8.61 0.62 6.06
N PRO A 179 -7.74 1.24 5.24
CA PRO A 179 -8.18 1.85 3.98
C PRO A 179 -8.76 0.81 3.03
N TYR A 180 -8.20 -0.40 3.00
CA TYR A 180 -8.77 -1.49 2.22
C TYR A 180 -10.17 -1.87 2.69
N LYS A 181 -10.38 -2.01 4.00
CA LYS A 181 -11.69 -2.38 4.56
C LYS A 181 -12.74 -1.28 4.34
N PHE A 182 -12.34 -0.01 4.49
CA PHE A 182 -13.20 1.13 4.16
C PHE A 182 -13.55 1.14 2.67
N TYR A 183 -12.56 0.99 1.80
CA TYR A 183 -12.75 0.96 0.35
C TYR A 183 -13.63 -0.22 -0.10
N SER A 184 -13.43 -1.42 0.45
CA SER A 184 -14.24 -2.59 0.12
C SER A 184 -15.69 -2.43 0.55
N ASN A 185 -15.94 -1.82 1.72
CA ASN A 185 -17.29 -1.56 2.21
C ASN A 185 -17.96 -0.44 1.39
N TYR A 186 -17.23 0.59 1.02
CA TYR A 186 -17.71 1.65 0.13
C TYR A 186 -18.16 1.09 -1.22
N GLN A 187 -17.29 0.30 -1.90
CA GLN A 187 -17.65 -0.34 -3.17
C GLN A 187 -18.87 -1.27 -3.08
N ARG A 188 -19.02 -2.00 -1.98
CA ARG A 188 -20.18 -2.88 -1.79
C ARG A 188 -21.48 -2.08 -1.67
N THR A 189 -21.42 -0.92 -1.02
CA THR A 189 -22.57 -0.02 -0.84
C THR A 189 -22.99 0.60 -2.18
N ASP A 190 -22.02 1.01 -3.02
CA ASP A 190 -22.31 1.51 -4.37
C ASP A 190 -22.97 0.44 -5.25
N GLN A 191 -22.46 -0.81 -5.23
CA GLN A 191 -23.05 -1.91 -6.01
C GLN A 191 -24.48 -2.29 -5.56
N GLU A 192 -24.77 -2.22 -4.26
CA GLU A 192 -26.13 -2.43 -3.73
C GLU A 192 -27.09 -1.31 -4.17
N PHE A 193 -26.60 -0.08 -4.36
CA PHE A 193 -27.40 1.07 -4.81
C PHE A 193 -27.78 1.03 -6.30
N TYR A 194 -26.96 0.42 -7.17
CA TYR A 194 -27.25 0.29 -8.60
C TYR A 194 -28.12 -0.94 -8.94
N HIS A 195 -28.35 -1.83 -7.98
CA HIS A 195 -29.17 -3.04 -8.14
C HIS A 195 -30.49 -3.02 -7.34
N ALA A 196 -30.85 -1.88 -6.75
CA ALA A 196 -32.13 -1.63 -6.07
C ALA A 196 -33.01 -0.70 -6.93
#